data_AF-A0A093Y2X0-F1
#
_entry.id   AF-A0A093Y2X0-F1
#
_cell.length_a   1.000
_cell.length_b   1.000
_cell.length_c   1.000
_cell.angle_alpha   90.00
_cell.angle_beta   90.00
_cell.angle_gamma   90.00
#
_symmetry.space_group_name_H-M   'P 1'
#
loop_
_entity.id
_entity.type
_entity.pdbx_description
1 polymer ?
#
loop_
_entity_poly.entity_id
_entity_poly.type
_entity_poly.pdbx_seq_one_letter_code
_entity_poly.pdbx_strand_id
1 'polypeptide(L)'
;MFISRKWRYFWVMIGFMVAELAGTIATLTLFGIASPDAYRTQLWKLGGELGFNSSPDQILYAYANYRPIPKTPIIWSGFITNYNIIISVLSMFILLAKVVLFIMHMWIPLVSVIINVVLTALWCFSAYGQAGPDKSDPEHPSSVAWYIAKSCSVAEPSGNGHNCQMAKGSFAATIFMIAIFTFNIVLGVWSMFPTKEAKEARKNAKEEEMSSPSSPENTREKLWELRNMQQPAPTFQPYTPRTLAFNTLDRQLPLREKETYA
;
A
#
# COMPACT_ATOMS: atom_id res chain seq x y z
N MET A 1 -8.08 -22.45 -5.33
CA MET A 1 -7.82 -21.12 -4.71
C MET A 1 -8.37 -20.04 -5.63
N PHE A 2 -9.43 -19.32 -5.21
CA PHE A 2 -10.25 -18.44 -6.07
C PHE A 2 -9.67 -17.03 -6.34
N ILE A 3 -8.57 -16.65 -5.69
CA ILE A 3 -7.94 -15.33 -5.84
C ILE A 3 -6.73 -15.38 -6.80
N SER A 4 -6.66 -14.40 -7.71
CA SER A 4 -5.47 -14.18 -8.54
C SER A 4 -4.33 -13.62 -7.69
N ARG A 5 -3.15 -14.23 -7.79
CA ARG A 5 -1.91 -13.73 -7.15
C ARG A 5 -1.14 -12.76 -8.04
N LYS A 6 -1.47 -12.69 -9.33
CA LYS A 6 -0.73 -11.88 -10.32
C LYS A 6 -1.51 -10.60 -10.64
N TRP A 7 -0.77 -9.51 -10.77
CA TRP A 7 -1.29 -8.22 -11.24
C TRP A 7 -1.53 -8.24 -12.74
N ARG A 8 -2.65 -7.65 -13.16
CA ARG A 8 -3.03 -7.60 -14.57
C ARG A 8 -2.23 -6.57 -15.37
N TYR A 9 -1.96 -5.40 -14.76
CA TYR A 9 -1.26 -4.29 -15.40
C TYR A 9 -0.08 -3.84 -14.52
N PHE A 10 1.09 -4.43 -14.75
CA PHE A 10 2.31 -4.13 -13.99
C PHE A 10 2.75 -2.67 -14.08
N TRP A 11 2.74 -2.09 -15.30
CA TRP A 11 3.14 -0.70 -15.55
C TRP A 11 2.24 0.33 -14.88
N VAL A 12 0.93 0.04 -14.82
CA VAL A 12 -0.04 0.92 -14.16
C VAL A 12 0.23 0.98 -12.65
N MET A 13 0.61 -0.13 -12.03
CA MET A 13 0.99 -0.16 -10.62
C MET A 13 2.24 0.67 -10.32
N ILE A 14 3.24 0.67 -11.22
CA ILE A 14 4.41 1.54 -11.10
C ILE A 14 3.99 3.01 -11.18
N GLY A 15 3.13 3.36 -12.13
CA GLY A 15 2.59 4.72 -12.24
C GLY A 15 1.91 5.19 -10.95
N PHE A 16 1.09 4.33 -10.33
CA PHE A 16 0.46 4.64 -9.05
C PHE A 16 1.45 4.77 -7.89
N MET A 17 2.51 3.96 -7.84
CA MET A 17 3.55 4.10 -6.81
C MET A 17 4.34 5.41 -6.95
N VAL A 18 4.63 5.83 -8.18
CA VAL A 18 5.27 7.14 -8.43
C VAL A 18 4.33 8.29 -8.06
N ALA A 19 3.05 8.19 -8.41
CA ALA A 19 2.05 9.19 -8.02
C ALA A 19 1.86 9.26 -6.49
N GLU A 20 1.86 8.11 -5.81
CA GLU A 20 1.82 8.02 -4.35
C GLU A 20 3.06 8.68 -3.75
N LEU A 21 4.26 8.42 -4.29
CA LEU A 21 5.49 9.09 -3.86
C LEU A 21 5.39 10.62 -3.98
N ALA A 22 4.97 11.12 -5.14
CA ALA A 22 4.82 12.56 -5.36
C ALA A 22 3.81 13.18 -4.37
N GLY A 23 2.68 12.51 -4.13
CA GLY A 23 1.68 12.93 -3.15
C GLY A 23 2.19 12.89 -1.70
N THR A 24 2.97 11.87 -1.32
CA THR A 24 3.57 11.79 0.02
C THR A 24 4.59 12.90 0.26
N ILE A 25 5.42 13.23 -0.74
CA ILE A 25 6.39 14.32 -0.64
C ILE A 25 5.64 15.65 -0.47
N ALA A 26 4.64 15.91 -1.33
CA ALA A 26 3.85 17.14 -1.26
C ALA A 26 3.15 17.29 0.12
N THR A 27 2.51 16.24 0.62
CA THR A 27 1.81 16.29 1.92
C THR A 27 2.78 16.42 3.09
N LEU A 28 3.93 15.72 3.09
CA LEU A 28 4.97 15.88 4.10
C LEU A 28 5.53 17.31 4.13
N THR A 29 5.80 17.91 2.97
CA THR A 29 6.30 19.29 2.91
C THR A 29 5.26 20.27 3.43
N LEU A 30 4.01 20.17 2.96
CA LEU A 30 2.93 21.10 3.34
C LEU A 30 2.54 20.97 4.81
N PHE A 31 2.42 19.76 5.35
CA PHE A 31 2.12 19.55 6.76
C PHE A 31 3.33 19.78 7.67
N GLY A 32 4.54 19.56 7.17
CA GLY A 32 5.78 19.90 7.87
C GLY A 32 5.90 21.41 8.09
N ILE A 33 5.63 22.22 7.05
CA ILE A 33 5.61 23.68 7.16
C ILE A 33 4.47 24.15 8.07
N ALA A 34 3.32 23.47 8.07
CA ALA A 34 2.19 23.83 8.91
C ALA A 34 2.44 23.61 10.43
N SER A 35 3.37 22.73 10.78
CA SER A 35 3.66 22.32 12.16
C SER A 35 4.56 23.31 12.92
N PRO A 36 4.33 23.55 14.22
CA PRO A 36 3.18 23.10 15.02
C PRO A 36 1.93 23.98 14.80
N ASP A 37 2.12 25.23 14.38
CA ASP A 37 1.05 26.21 14.15
C ASP A 37 1.50 27.39 13.28
N ALA A 38 1.92 27.11 12.04
CA ALA A 38 2.41 28.18 11.16
C ALA A 38 1.32 29.17 10.75
N TYR A 39 0.10 28.68 10.50
CA TYR A 39 -1.00 29.51 10.02
C TYR A 39 -2.38 29.20 10.63
N ARG A 40 -2.55 28.11 11.38
CA ARG A 40 -3.88 27.68 11.85
C ARG A 40 -4.50 28.69 12.81
N THR A 41 -3.77 29.16 13.83
CA THR A 41 -4.30 30.18 14.75
C THR A 41 -4.52 31.53 14.06
N GLN A 42 -3.65 31.91 13.11
CA GLN A 42 -3.82 33.17 12.36
C GLN A 42 -5.05 33.14 11.46
N LEU A 43 -5.27 32.04 10.73
CA LEU A 43 -6.46 31.86 9.91
C LEU A 43 -7.72 31.73 10.75
N TRP A 44 -7.64 31.14 11.95
CA TRP A 44 -8.76 31.10 12.88
C TRP A 44 -9.14 32.52 13.34
N LYS A 45 -8.15 33.31 13.77
CA LYS A 45 -8.35 34.69 14.21
C LYS A 45 -8.93 35.57 13.10
N LEU A 46 -8.33 35.52 11.92
CA LEU A 46 -8.76 36.31 10.77
C LEU A 46 -10.21 35.98 10.35
N GLY A 47 -10.56 34.71 10.35
CA GLY A 47 -11.94 34.31 10.07
C GLY A 47 -12.91 34.87 11.11
N GLY A 48 -12.52 34.89 12.39
CA GLY A 48 -13.34 35.42 13.48
C GLY A 48 -13.52 36.94 13.39
N GLU A 49 -12.46 37.67 13.04
CA GLU A 49 -12.51 39.12 12.80
C GLU A 49 -13.43 39.49 11.61
N LEU A 50 -13.50 38.61 10.61
CA LEU A 50 -14.37 38.76 9.44
C LEU A 50 -15.78 38.17 9.65
N GLY A 51 -16.06 37.56 10.80
CA GLY A 51 -17.35 36.94 11.11
C GLY A 51 -17.65 35.66 10.33
N PHE A 52 -16.64 34.94 9.84
CA PHE A 52 -16.83 33.71 9.07
C PHE A 52 -16.85 32.43 9.91
N ASN A 53 -16.29 32.47 11.12
CA ASN A 53 -16.21 31.35 12.06
C ASN A 53 -16.05 31.87 13.49
N SER A 54 -15.93 30.96 14.45
CA SER A 54 -15.61 31.33 15.83
C SER A 54 -14.25 32.02 15.91
N SER A 55 -14.01 32.83 16.96
CA SER A 55 -12.70 33.44 17.19
C SER A 55 -11.95 32.72 18.33
N PRO A 56 -10.61 32.63 18.25
CA PRO A 56 -9.80 32.11 19.36
C PRO A 56 -9.95 32.95 20.63
N ASP A 57 -10.28 34.24 20.48
CA ASP A 57 -10.44 35.20 21.58
C ASP A 57 -11.65 34.86 22.47
N GLN A 58 -12.62 34.06 21.99
CA GLN A 58 -13.72 33.55 22.82
C GLN A 58 -13.23 32.71 24.00
N ILE A 59 -12.10 31.99 23.84
CA ILE A 59 -11.48 31.23 24.92
C ILE A 59 -10.94 32.17 26.00
N LEU A 60 -10.22 33.21 25.58
CA LEU A 60 -9.65 34.20 26.50
C LEU A 60 -10.76 34.99 27.21
N TYR A 61 -11.80 35.37 26.47
CA TYR A 61 -12.99 36.03 27.03
C TYR A 61 -13.71 35.14 28.04
N ALA A 62 -13.95 33.87 27.73
CA ALA A 62 -14.60 32.94 28.65
C ALA A 62 -13.76 32.74 29.92
N TYR A 63 -12.44 32.59 29.77
CA TYR A 63 -11.51 32.47 30.88
C TYR A 63 -11.51 33.72 31.79
N ALA A 64 -11.43 34.92 31.21
CA ALA A 64 -11.43 36.18 31.96
C ALA A 64 -12.75 36.46 32.69
N ASN A 65 -13.88 35.96 32.15
CA ASN A 65 -15.22 36.16 32.73
C ASN A 65 -15.73 34.97 33.55
N TYR A 66 -14.87 34.00 33.89
CA TYR A 66 -15.26 32.78 34.62
C TYR A 66 -16.44 32.01 33.99
N ARG A 67 -16.55 32.04 32.66
CA ARG A 67 -17.55 31.29 31.89
C ARG A 67 -17.00 29.94 31.45
N PRO A 68 -17.85 28.94 31.15
CA PRO A 68 -17.39 27.68 30.59
C PRO A 68 -16.65 27.92 29.27
N ILE A 69 -15.43 27.37 29.16
CA ILE A 69 -14.57 27.53 27.99
C ILE A 69 -15.21 26.79 26.81
N PRO A 70 -15.47 27.47 25.67
CA PRO A 70 -16.02 26.80 24.49
C PRO A 70 -15.02 25.76 23.97
N LYS A 71 -15.54 24.63 23.51
CA LYS A 71 -14.71 23.56 22.95
C LYS A 71 -14.08 24.05 21.65
N THR A 72 -12.77 23.85 21.51
CA THR A 72 -12.06 24.13 20.25
C THR A 72 -12.56 23.21 19.13
N PRO A 73 -12.97 23.75 17.98
CA PRO A 73 -13.32 22.96 16.81
C PRO A 73 -12.13 22.12 16.34
N ILE A 74 -12.41 20.94 15.78
CA ILE A 74 -11.36 19.99 15.35
C ILE A 74 -10.43 20.61 14.29
N ILE A 75 -10.98 21.41 13.37
CA ILE A 75 -10.24 22.12 12.31
C ILE A 75 -9.15 23.02 12.89
N TRP A 76 -9.45 23.70 14.00
CA TRP A 76 -8.54 24.63 14.65
C TRP A 76 -7.73 23.97 15.77
N SER A 77 -7.88 22.66 15.96
CA SER A 77 -7.16 21.92 17.01
C SER A 77 -5.76 21.49 16.56
N GLY A 78 -4.82 21.35 17.51
CA GLY A 78 -3.47 20.85 17.19
C GLY A 78 -3.47 19.36 16.84
N PHE A 79 -4.55 18.67 17.22
CA PHE A 79 -4.77 17.26 16.93
C PHE A 79 -4.79 17.01 15.42
N ILE A 80 -5.50 17.83 14.63
CA ILE A 80 -5.58 17.59 13.18
C ILE A 80 -4.24 17.84 12.48
N THR A 81 -3.47 18.85 12.90
CA THR A 81 -2.12 19.11 12.39
C THR A 81 -1.19 17.92 12.66
N ASN A 82 -1.18 17.43 13.90
CA ASN A 82 -0.36 16.27 14.28
C ASN A 82 -0.81 15.00 13.56
N TYR A 83 -2.13 14.78 13.46
CA TYR A 83 -2.70 13.66 12.72
C TYR A 83 -2.24 13.66 11.25
N ASN A 84 -2.31 14.80 10.58
CA ASN A 84 -1.91 14.96 9.18
C ASN A 84 -0.42 14.65 8.95
N ILE A 85 0.45 15.04 9.88
CA ILE A 85 1.88 14.69 9.81
C ILE A 85 2.06 13.17 9.99
N ILE A 86 1.39 12.58 10.98
CA ILE A 86 1.49 11.15 11.29
C ILE A 86 1.03 10.30 10.11
N ILE A 87 -0.12 10.63 9.49
CA ILE A 87 -0.61 9.87 8.33
C ILE A 87 0.33 10.01 7.12
N SER A 88 0.92 11.20 6.90
CA SER A 88 1.87 11.41 5.83
C SER A 88 3.13 10.57 6.04
N VAL A 89 3.67 10.54 7.25
CA VAL A 89 4.81 9.69 7.60
C VAL A 89 4.45 8.21 7.46
N LEU A 90 3.31 7.78 7.99
CA LEU A 90 2.82 6.40 7.87
C LEU A 90 2.67 5.97 6.40
N SER A 91 2.10 6.84 5.56
CA SER A 91 1.93 6.56 4.13
C SER A 91 3.28 6.42 3.41
N MET A 92 4.28 7.22 3.77
CA MET A 92 5.65 7.09 3.25
C MET A 92 6.28 5.74 3.65
N PHE A 93 6.15 5.32 4.91
CA PHE A 93 6.65 4.01 5.35
C PHE A 93 5.96 2.85 4.63
N ILE A 94 4.64 2.92 4.46
CA ILE A 94 3.88 1.90 3.74
C ILE A 94 4.29 1.86 2.26
N LEU A 95 4.52 3.02 1.63
CA LEU A 95 5.02 3.08 0.26
C LEU A 95 6.39 2.42 0.13
N LEU A 96 7.32 2.68 1.05
CA LEU A 96 8.64 2.02 1.05
C LEU A 96 8.50 0.49 1.18
N ALA A 97 7.67 0.03 2.12
CA ALA A 97 7.38 -1.41 2.27
C ALA A 97 6.72 -2.01 1.02
N LYS A 98 5.79 -1.27 0.40
CA LYS A 98 5.12 -1.66 -0.85
C LYS A 98 6.15 -1.82 -1.98
N VAL A 99 7.10 -0.90 -2.14
CA VAL A 99 8.15 -0.98 -3.15
C VAL A 99 9.02 -2.22 -2.94
N VAL A 100 9.43 -2.52 -1.70
CA VAL A 100 10.23 -3.73 -1.39
C VAL A 100 9.43 -5.00 -1.72
N LEU A 101 8.17 -5.08 -1.31
CA LEU A 101 7.30 -6.23 -1.60
C LEU A 101 7.02 -6.38 -3.10
N PHE A 102 6.97 -5.28 -3.83
CA PHE A 102 6.83 -5.27 -5.27
C PHE A 102 8.08 -5.82 -5.97
N ILE A 103 9.28 -5.40 -5.55
CA ILE A 103 10.56 -5.93 -6.06
C ILE A 103 10.68 -7.43 -5.76
N MET A 104 10.29 -7.87 -4.57
CA MET A 104 10.27 -9.30 -4.20
C MET A 104 9.17 -10.12 -4.88
N HIS A 105 8.34 -9.51 -5.75
CA HIS A 105 7.22 -10.15 -6.45
C HIS A 105 6.21 -10.81 -5.49
N MET A 106 6.16 -10.34 -4.23
CA MET A 106 5.28 -10.83 -3.16
C MET A 106 4.06 -9.93 -2.97
N TRP A 107 3.96 -8.83 -3.71
CA TRP A 107 2.82 -7.92 -3.64
C TRP A 107 1.56 -8.58 -4.25
N ILE A 108 0.65 -9.07 -3.41
CA ILE A 108 -0.60 -9.72 -3.84
C ILE A 108 -1.75 -8.69 -3.87
N PRO A 109 -2.66 -8.72 -4.88
CA PRO A 109 -3.79 -7.81 -4.97
C PRO A 109 -4.65 -7.68 -3.70
N LEU A 110 -4.91 -8.79 -3.01
CA LEU A 110 -5.69 -8.79 -1.76
C LEU A 110 -5.05 -7.94 -0.66
N VAL A 111 -3.74 -8.11 -0.44
CA VAL A 111 -2.99 -7.33 0.57
C VAL A 111 -3.00 -5.86 0.22
N SER A 112 -2.85 -5.55 -1.07
CA SER A 112 -2.96 -4.18 -1.58
C SER A 112 -4.32 -3.57 -1.28
N VAL A 113 -5.42 -4.27 -1.56
CA VAL A 113 -6.78 -3.74 -1.29
C VAL A 113 -6.95 -3.41 0.18
N ILE A 114 -6.56 -4.31 1.09
CA ILE A 114 -6.70 -4.09 2.54
C ILE A 114 -5.92 -2.84 2.98
N ILE A 115 -4.66 -2.73 2.57
CA ILE A 115 -3.80 -1.60 2.94
C ILE A 115 -4.36 -0.29 2.39
N ASN A 116 -4.75 -0.26 1.10
CA ASN A 116 -5.28 0.96 0.50
C ASN A 116 -6.64 1.35 1.11
N VAL A 117 -7.51 0.40 1.50
CA VAL A 117 -8.76 0.70 2.20
C VAL A 117 -8.51 1.38 3.54
N VAL A 118 -7.56 0.86 4.33
CA VAL A 118 -7.18 1.47 5.62
C VAL A 118 -6.60 2.87 5.40
N LEU A 119 -5.70 3.04 4.44
CA LEU A 119 -5.12 4.34 4.11
C LEU A 119 -6.19 5.33 3.63
N THR A 120 -7.10 4.92 2.75
CA THR A 120 -8.20 5.77 2.30
C THR A 120 -9.05 6.21 3.48
N ALA A 121 -9.39 5.34 4.43
CA ALA A 121 -10.17 5.72 5.61
C ALA A 121 -9.46 6.77 6.47
N LEU A 122 -8.15 6.62 6.68
CA LEU A 122 -7.33 7.59 7.43
C LEU A 122 -7.26 8.94 6.70
N TRP A 123 -7.04 8.94 5.39
CA TRP A 123 -7.04 10.17 4.59
C TRP A 123 -8.41 10.84 4.51
N CYS A 124 -9.50 10.08 4.47
CA CYS A 124 -10.85 10.63 4.56
C CYS A 124 -11.09 11.34 5.91
N PHE A 125 -10.61 10.76 7.02
CA PHE A 125 -10.68 11.43 8.32
C PHE A 125 -9.85 12.71 8.36
N SER A 126 -8.67 12.73 7.73
CA SER A 126 -7.86 13.95 7.55
C SER A 126 -8.60 15.03 6.77
N ALA A 127 -9.24 14.68 5.65
CA ALA A 127 -10.01 15.62 4.85
C ALA A 127 -11.22 16.16 5.62
N TYR A 128 -11.93 15.29 6.35
CA TYR A 128 -13.02 15.70 7.25
C TYR A 128 -12.53 16.64 8.35
N GLY A 129 -11.37 16.39 8.94
CA GLY A 129 -10.81 17.25 9.97
C GLY A 129 -10.29 18.59 9.46
N GLN A 130 -9.91 18.70 8.18
CA GLN A 130 -9.51 19.97 7.57
C GLN A 130 -10.71 20.80 7.10
N ALA A 131 -11.73 20.14 6.52
CA ALA A 131 -12.92 20.77 5.98
C ALA A 131 -14.13 20.75 6.94
N GLY A 132 -13.90 20.36 8.20
CA GLY A 132 -14.98 20.15 9.15
C GLY A 132 -15.75 21.42 9.51
N PRO A 133 -16.88 21.27 10.20
CA PRO A 133 -17.66 22.39 10.69
C PRO A 133 -17.06 23.00 11.95
N ASP A 134 -17.20 24.33 12.07
CA ASP A 134 -17.00 25.07 13.31
C ASP A 134 -18.33 25.73 13.71
N LYS A 135 -18.96 25.14 14.74
CA LYS A 135 -20.22 25.58 15.34
C LYS A 135 -20.02 26.01 16.80
N SER A 136 -18.81 26.37 17.19
CA SER A 136 -18.52 26.75 18.58
C SER A 136 -19.16 28.10 18.95
N ASP A 137 -19.39 28.95 17.95
CA ASP A 137 -20.14 30.20 18.09
C ASP A 137 -21.53 30.08 17.43
N PRO A 138 -22.63 30.23 18.19
CA PRO A 138 -23.99 30.28 17.63
C PRO A 138 -24.24 31.48 16.71
N GLU A 139 -23.52 32.60 16.87
CA GLU A 139 -23.69 33.80 16.06
C GLU A 139 -23.00 33.69 14.70
N HIS A 140 -21.88 32.96 14.64
CA HIS A 140 -21.08 32.75 13.42
C HIS A 140 -20.85 31.25 13.12
N PRO A 141 -21.91 30.46 12.88
CA PRO A 141 -21.77 29.05 12.58
C PRO A 141 -21.20 28.85 11.16
N SER A 142 -20.14 28.06 11.06
CA SER A 142 -19.55 27.67 9.79
C SER A 142 -19.68 26.15 9.58
N SER A 143 -20.30 25.75 8.48
CA SER A 143 -20.46 24.33 8.12
C SER A 143 -19.18 23.72 7.55
N VAL A 144 -18.31 24.57 7.00
CA VAL A 144 -17.03 24.22 6.36
C VAL A 144 -16.03 25.30 6.73
N ALA A 145 -14.75 24.92 6.86
CA ALA A 145 -13.66 25.86 7.07
C ALA A 145 -13.69 27.01 6.04
N TRP A 146 -13.64 28.25 6.53
CA TRP A 146 -13.85 29.44 5.69
C TRP A 146 -12.84 29.55 4.55
N TYR A 147 -11.58 29.15 4.79
CA TYR A 147 -10.53 29.19 3.77
C TYR A 147 -10.78 28.21 2.63
N ILE A 148 -11.69 27.25 2.78
CA ILE A 148 -12.12 26.36 1.68
C ILE A 148 -13.33 26.98 0.95
N ALA A 149 -14.28 27.56 1.70
CA ALA A 149 -15.50 28.13 1.14
C ALA A 149 -15.30 29.47 0.42
N LYS A 150 -14.23 30.23 0.75
CA LYS A 150 -13.96 31.57 0.24
C LYS A 150 -12.65 31.65 -0.52
N SER A 151 -12.47 32.71 -1.32
CA SER A 151 -11.21 33.00 -2.02
C SER A 151 -10.15 33.50 -1.04
N CYS A 152 -8.86 33.27 -1.35
CA CYS A 152 -7.76 33.77 -0.52
C CYS A 152 -7.53 35.28 -0.64
N SER A 153 -8.20 35.95 -1.59
CA SER A 153 -8.18 37.40 -1.74
C SER A 153 -8.69 38.13 -0.49
N VAL A 154 -9.58 37.50 0.29
CA VAL A 154 -10.09 38.09 1.53
C VAL A 154 -9.00 38.17 2.62
N ALA A 155 -7.96 37.33 2.52
CA ALA A 155 -6.82 37.31 3.45
C ALA A 155 -5.61 38.12 2.95
N GLU A 156 -5.67 38.71 1.74
CA GLU A 156 -4.59 39.55 1.21
C GLU A 156 -4.42 40.87 1.99
N PRO A 157 -5.49 41.60 2.37
CA PRO A 157 -5.36 42.83 3.14
C PRO A 157 -4.67 42.66 4.49
N SER A 158 -4.77 41.46 5.09
CA SER A 158 -4.14 41.12 6.36
C SER A 158 -2.74 40.51 6.20
N GLY A 159 -2.19 40.44 4.98
CA GLY A 159 -0.90 39.81 4.70
C GLY A 159 -0.88 38.27 4.80
N ASN A 160 -2.05 37.63 4.98
CA ASN A 160 -2.19 36.19 5.21
C ASN A 160 -2.60 35.42 3.95
N GLY A 161 -2.55 36.04 2.78
CA GLY A 161 -2.91 35.42 1.50
C GLY A 161 -2.11 34.14 1.22
N HIS A 162 -0.79 34.16 1.49
CA HIS A 162 0.07 32.98 1.31
C HIS A 162 -0.33 31.83 2.24
N ASN A 163 -0.64 32.13 3.50
CA ASN A 163 -1.09 31.15 4.49
C ASN A 163 -2.41 30.47 4.07
N CYS A 164 -3.35 31.24 3.50
CA CYS A 164 -4.58 30.69 2.94
C CYS A 164 -4.30 29.78 1.73
N GLN A 165 -3.40 30.18 0.83
CA GLN A 165 -3.02 29.35 -0.33
C GLN A 165 -2.35 28.04 0.11
N MET A 166 -1.50 28.08 1.14
CA MET A 166 -0.87 26.89 1.71
C MET A 166 -1.89 25.93 2.32
N ALA A 167 -2.86 26.44 3.08
CA ALA A 167 -3.95 25.64 3.65
C ALA A 167 -4.86 25.01 2.58
N LYS A 168 -5.12 25.73 1.48
CA LYS A 168 -5.84 25.16 0.33
C LYS A 168 -5.01 24.11 -0.40
N GLY A 169 -3.71 24.35 -0.55
CA GLY A 169 -2.78 23.42 -1.19
C GLY A 169 -2.67 22.11 -0.42
N SER A 170 -2.61 22.18 0.92
CA SER A 170 -2.57 20.97 1.76
C SER A 170 -3.87 20.18 1.66
N PHE A 171 -5.02 20.86 1.68
CA PHE A 171 -6.31 20.21 1.44
C PHE A 171 -6.37 19.55 0.05
N ALA A 172 -5.96 20.25 -1.01
CA ALA A 172 -5.92 19.69 -2.36
C ALA A 172 -5.02 18.45 -2.46
N ALA A 173 -3.86 18.47 -1.80
CA ALA A 173 -2.95 17.32 -1.74
C ALA A 173 -3.60 16.13 -1.01
N THR A 174 -4.41 16.35 0.02
CA THR A 174 -5.14 15.26 0.69
C THR A 174 -6.19 14.62 -0.21
N ILE A 175 -6.95 15.42 -0.97
CA ILE A 175 -7.93 14.92 -1.94
C ILE A 175 -7.23 14.13 -3.04
N PHE A 176 -6.07 14.59 -3.50
CA PHE A 176 -5.26 13.87 -4.47
C PHE A 176 -4.81 12.49 -3.93
N MET A 177 -4.36 12.43 -2.67
CA MET A 177 -4.01 11.15 -2.02
C MET A 177 -5.22 10.21 -1.91
N ILE A 178 -6.38 10.73 -1.49
CA ILE A 178 -7.62 9.94 -1.45
C ILE A 178 -7.96 9.36 -2.83
N ALA A 179 -7.85 10.17 -3.88
CA ALA A 179 -8.11 9.73 -5.24
C ALA A 179 -7.16 8.60 -5.66
N ILE A 180 -5.85 8.76 -5.44
CA ILE A 180 -4.85 7.73 -5.73
C ILE A 180 -5.18 6.41 -5.03
N PHE A 181 -5.43 6.43 -3.72
CA PHE A 181 -5.71 5.20 -2.98
C PHE A 181 -7.03 4.56 -3.41
N THR A 182 -8.05 5.37 -3.72
CA THR A 182 -9.33 4.88 -4.24
C THR A 182 -9.17 4.19 -5.59
N PHE A 183 -8.40 4.77 -6.51
CA PHE A 183 -8.09 4.11 -7.80
C PHE A 183 -7.28 2.83 -7.60
N ASN A 184 -6.33 2.81 -6.67
CA ASN A 184 -5.60 1.59 -6.32
C ASN A 184 -6.53 0.49 -5.75
N ILE A 185 -7.56 0.84 -4.98
CA ILE A 185 -8.58 -0.11 -4.51
C ILE A 185 -9.35 -0.67 -5.70
N VAL A 186 -9.83 0.18 -6.60
CA VAL A 186 -10.59 -0.26 -7.80
C VAL A 186 -9.76 -1.22 -8.65
N LEU A 187 -8.49 -0.89 -8.90
CA LEU A 187 -7.59 -1.78 -9.65
C LEU A 187 -7.25 -3.06 -8.89
N GLY A 188 -7.09 -2.99 -7.57
CA GLY A 188 -6.89 -4.15 -6.72
C GLY A 188 -8.07 -5.12 -6.79
N VAL A 189 -9.30 -4.60 -6.65
CA VAL A 189 -10.54 -5.38 -6.77
C VAL A 189 -10.68 -5.94 -8.19
N TRP A 190 -10.41 -5.15 -9.22
CA TRP A 190 -10.51 -5.61 -10.60
C TRP A 190 -9.48 -6.70 -10.93
N SER A 191 -8.26 -6.60 -10.40
CA SER A 191 -7.20 -7.60 -10.58
C SER A 191 -7.42 -8.88 -9.76
N MET A 192 -8.24 -8.83 -8.70
CA MET A 192 -8.65 -10.03 -7.97
C MET A 192 -9.55 -10.96 -8.79
N PHE A 193 -10.35 -10.41 -9.72
CA PHE A 193 -11.21 -11.22 -10.59
C PHE A 193 -10.38 -11.95 -11.66
N PRO A 194 -10.30 -13.29 -11.63
CA PRO A 194 -9.51 -14.04 -12.60
C PRO A 194 -10.13 -13.96 -14.00
N THR A 195 -9.35 -13.50 -14.99
CA THR A 195 -9.72 -13.49 -16.41
C THR A 195 -9.90 -14.92 -16.94
N LYS A 196 -10.69 -15.09 -18.00
CA LYS A 196 -10.93 -16.40 -18.64
C LYS A 196 -9.60 -17.06 -19.07
N GLU A 197 -8.71 -16.29 -19.67
CA GLU A 197 -7.36 -16.73 -20.06
C GLU A 197 -6.51 -17.19 -18.87
N ALA A 198 -6.59 -16.53 -17.72
CA ALA A 198 -5.87 -16.95 -16.52
C ALA A 198 -6.47 -18.21 -15.88
N LYS A 199 -7.77 -18.47 -16.09
CA LYS A 199 -8.41 -19.73 -15.71
C LYS A 199 -8.00 -20.86 -16.66
N GLU A 200 -7.94 -20.58 -17.97
CA GLU A 200 -7.52 -21.53 -19.00
C GLU A 200 -6.05 -21.90 -18.86
N ALA A 201 -5.14 -20.93 -18.69
CA ALA A 201 -3.73 -21.20 -18.43
C ALA A 201 -3.50 -22.03 -17.15
N ARG A 202 -4.33 -21.82 -16.10
CA ARG A 202 -4.30 -22.66 -14.89
C ARG A 202 -4.85 -24.06 -15.14
N LYS A 203 -5.89 -24.20 -15.96
CA LYS A 203 -6.42 -25.50 -16.36
C LYS A 203 -5.36 -26.27 -17.13
N ASN A 204 -4.74 -25.65 -18.13
CA ASN A 204 -3.67 -26.24 -18.92
C ASN A 204 -2.46 -26.60 -18.05
N ALA A 205 -2.01 -25.73 -17.14
CA ALA A 205 -0.90 -26.04 -16.23
C ALA A 205 -1.22 -27.19 -15.27
N LYS A 206 -2.48 -27.30 -14.80
CA LYS A 206 -2.91 -28.42 -13.96
C LYS A 206 -3.01 -29.73 -14.75
N GLU A 207 -3.44 -29.64 -16.01
CA GLU A 207 -3.46 -30.77 -16.95
C GLU A 207 -2.04 -31.22 -17.31
N GLU A 208 -1.10 -30.28 -17.53
CA GLU A 208 0.33 -30.56 -17.73
C GLU A 208 0.99 -31.16 -16.48
N GLU A 209 0.70 -30.64 -15.28
CA GLU A 209 1.18 -31.23 -14.02
C GLU A 209 0.65 -32.65 -13.83
N MET A 210 -0.63 -32.88 -14.11
CA MET A 210 -1.27 -34.20 -14.01
C MET A 210 -0.75 -35.17 -15.09
N SER A 211 -0.41 -34.66 -16.28
CA SER A 211 0.21 -35.42 -17.37
C SER A 211 1.72 -35.62 -17.19
N SER A 212 2.37 -34.92 -16.26
CA SER A 212 3.81 -35.03 -16.05
C SER A 212 4.17 -36.36 -15.36
N PRO A 213 5.20 -37.08 -15.83
CA PRO A 213 5.69 -38.31 -15.20
C PRO A 213 6.18 -38.14 -13.75
N SER A 214 6.37 -36.90 -13.30
CA SER A 214 6.78 -36.49 -11.95
C SER A 214 5.66 -35.90 -11.09
N SER A 215 4.40 -35.99 -11.54
CA SER A 215 3.22 -35.62 -10.73
C SER A 215 3.28 -36.25 -9.35
N PRO A 216 2.88 -35.57 -8.26
CA PRO A 216 2.85 -36.16 -6.91
C PRO A 216 1.93 -37.38 -6.81
N GLU A 217 0.89 -37.47 -7.64
CA GLU A 217 0.07 -38.68 -7.79
C GLU A 217 0.88 -39.79 -8.47
N ASN A 218 1.45 -39.56 -9.66
CA ASN A 218 2.31 -40.54 -10.34
C ASN A 218 3.55 -40.96 -9.52
N THR A 219 4.06 -40.05 -8.68
CA THR A 219 5.22 -40.29 -7.82
C THR A 219 4.82 -41.10 -6.60
N ARG A 220 3.67 -40.81 -5.96
CA ARG A 220 3.06 -41.70 -4.97
C ARG A 220 2.73 -43.05 -5.59
N GLU A 221 2.35 -43.06 -6.86
CA GLU A 221 2.03 -44.27 -7.59
C GLU A 221 3.25 -45.17 -7.79
N LYS A 222 4.29 -44.62 -8.39
CA LYS A 222 5.61 -45.27 -8.47
C LYS A 222 6.15 -45.70 -7.11
N LEU A 223 5.97 -44.89 -6.06
CA LEU A 223 6.41 -45.26 -4.71
C LEU A 223 5.61 -46.43 -4.12
N TRP A 224 4.33 -46.59 -4.44
CA TRP A 224 3.57 -47.80 -4.02
C TRP A 224 3.92 -49.01 -4.87
N GLU A 225 4.18 -48.84 -6.17
CA GLU A 225 4.63 -49.90 -7.07
C GLU A 225 6.00 -50.45 -6.64
N LEU A 226 6.93 -49.56 -6.26
CA LEU A 226 8.23 -49.91 -5.72
C LEU A 226 8.15 -50.61 -4.36
N ARG A 227 7.11 -50.35 -3.56
CA ARG A 227 6.91 -51.00 -2.26
C ARG A 227 6.41 -52.44 -2.39
N ASN A 228 5.73 -52.78 -3.49
CA ASN A 228 5.30 -54.15 -3.78
C ASN A 228 6.38 -54.98 -4.50
N MET A 229 7.45 -54.35 -4.99
CA MET A 229 8.70 -55.05 -5.28
C MET A 229 9.38 -55.39 -3.97
N GLN A 230 8.91 -56.46 -3.32
CA GLN A 230 9.67 -57.20 -2.33
C GLN A 230 10.99 -57.59 -3.01
N GLN A 231 12.06 -56.82 -2.79
CA GLN A 231 13.40 -57.22 -3.18
C GLN A 231 13.63 -58.60 -2.56
N PRO A 232 14.00 -59.65 -3.33
CA PRO A 232 14.48 -60.87 -2.70
C PRO A 232 15.64 -60.47 -1.79
N ALA A 233 15.49 -60.75 -0.50
CA ALA A 233 16.46 -60.37 0.52
C ALA A 233 17.87 -60.74 0.02
N PRO A 234 18.83 -59.80 -0.02
CA PRO A 234 20.16 -60.13 -0.45
C PRO A 234 20.74 -61.12 0.58
N THR A 235 20.85 -62.38 0.17
CA THR A 235 21.72 -63.35 0.83
C THR A 235 23.08 -62.68 0.96
N PHE A 236 23.55 -62.55 2.20
CA PHE A 236 24.80 -61.90 2.59
C PHE A 236 25.97 -62.45 1.76
N GLN A 237 26.32 -61.78 0.67
CA GLN A 237 27.54 -62.03 -0.08
C GLN A 237 28.60 -61.10 0.52
N PRO A 238 29.69 -61.62 1.11
CA PRO A 238 30.70 -60.80 1.74
C PRO A 238 31.33 -59.85 0.71
N TYR A 239 31.27 -58.55 1.01
CA TYR A 239 31.85 -57.48 0.22
C TYR A 239 33.37 -57.60 0.26
N THR A 240 34.00 -58.01 -0.83
CA THR A 240 35.46 -57.85 -0.97
C THR A 240 35.77 -56.38 -1.25
N PRO A 241 36.78 -55.78 -0.59
CA PRO A 241 37.11 -54.38 -0.79
C PRO A 241 37.58 -54.17 -2.23
N ARG A 242 36.85 -53.32 -2.97
CA ARG A 242 37.24 -52.87 -4.32
C ARG A 242 38.56 -52.12 -4.24
N THR A 243 39.66 -52.79 -4.55
CA THR A 243 40.94 -52.12 -4.79
C THR A 243 40.86 -51.37 -6.13
N LEU A 244 41.48 -50.19 -6.18
CA LEU A 244 41.43 -49.21 -7.26
C LEU A 244 41.98 -49.71 -8.63
N ALA A 245 42.39 -50.97 -8.72
CA ALA A 245 43.03 -51.57 -9.89
C ALA A 245 42.07 -51.85 -11.07
N PHE A 246 40.75 -51.91 -10.85
CA PHE A 246 39.77 -52.23 -11.92
C PHE A 246 39.18 -51.01 -12.62
N ASN A 247 39.28 -49.80 -12.06
CA ASN A 247 38.79 -48.58 -12.73
C ASN A 247 39.72 -48.11 -13.87
N THR A 248 40.95 -48.61 -13.93
CA THR A 248 41.91 -48.25 -14.98
C THR A 248 41.84 -49.16 -16.21
N LEU A 249 41.18 -50.33 -16.12
CA LEU A 249 41.04 -51.28 -17.23
C LEU A 249 39.81 -51.02 -18.10
N ASP A 250 38.74 -50.43 -17.55
CA ASP A 250 37.51 -50.15 -18.31
C ASP A 250 37.65 -49.00 -19.32
N ARG A 251 38.72 -48.19 -19.19
CA ARG A 251 38.99 -47.04 -20.07
C ARG A 251 39.86 -47.38 -21.27
N GLN A 252 40.37 -48.61 -21.39
CA GLN A 252 41.25 -49.03 -22.49
C GLN A 252 40.92 -50.44 -23.01
N LEU A 253 39.86 -50.56 -23.82
CA LEU A 253 39.74 -51.64 -24.80
C LEU A 253 39.23 -51.11 -26.15
N PRO A 254 40.13 -50.68 -27.06
CA PRO A 254 39.78 -50.32 -28.43
C PRO A 254 39.87 -51.56 -29.33
N LEU A 255 38.98 -52.56 -29.16
CA LEU A 255 38.92 -53.72 -30.07
C LEU A 255 37.50 -54.32 -30.13
N ARG A 256 36.54 -53.60 -30.71
CA ARG A 256 35.42 -54.21 -31.46
C ARG A 256 34.75 -53.24 -32.43
N GLU A 257 35.57 -52.46 -33.14
CA GLU A 257 35.14 -51.73 -34.32
C GLU A 257 35.63 -52.52 -35.54
N LYS A 258 34.69 -52.85 -36.44
CA LYS A 258 34.81 -53.50 -37.76
C LYS A 258 34.83 -55.03 -37.79
N GLU A 259 33.65 -55.61 -38.05
CA GLU A 259 33.47 -56.55 -39.17
C GLU A 259 32.05 -56.42 -39.74
N THR A 260 32.02 -56.11 -41.03
CA THR A 260 30.93 -55.75 -41.94
C THR A 260 30.04 -56.93 -42.28
N TYR A 261 28.73 -56.73 -42.50
CA TYR A 261 27.96 -57.54 -43.46
C TYR A 261 26.86 -56.73 -44.17
N ALA A 262 26.84 -56.91 -45.49
CA ALA A 262 25.88 -56.53 -46.54
C ALA A 262 25.84 -55.05 -46.96
#